data_AF-A0A2R5FHW1-F1
#
_entry.id   AF-A0A2R5FHW1-F1
#
_cell.length_a   1.000
_cell.length_b   1.000
_cell.length_c   1.000
_cell.angle_alpha   90.00
_cell.angle_beta   90.00
_cell.angle_gamma   90.00
#
_symmetry.space_group_name_H-M   'P 1'
#
loop_
_entity.id
_entity.type
_entity.pdbx_description
1 polymer ?
#
loop_
_entity_poly.entity_id
_entity_poly.type
_entity_poly.pdbx_seq_one_letter_code
_entity_poly.pdbx_strand_id
1 'polypeptide(L)' 'MTKPNFQQMPLEQLRTYILEHRSDDEAFHIYIDRRRAQSPK' A
#
# COMPACT_ATOMS: atom_id res chain seq x y z
N MET A 1 12.11 11.86 -7.41
CA MET A 1 11.25 11.88 -6.21
C MET A 1 11.28 10.49 -5.60
N THR A 2 11.68 10.37 -4.34
CA THR A 2 11.80 9.09 -3.62
C THR A 2 10.40 8.65 -3.21
N LYS A 3 9.88 7.59 -3.83
CA LYS A 3 8.61 6.99 -3.39
C LYS A 3 8.83 6.40 -1.97
N PRO A 4 7.87 6.56 -1.05
CA PRO A 4 7.97 5.92 0.26
C PRO A 4 7.92 4.39 0.11
N ASN A 5 8.63 3.66 0.98
CA ASN A 5 8.61 2.19 0.97
C ASN A 5 7.26 1.67 1.47
N PHE A 6 6.33 1.47 0.54
CA PHE A 6 5.00 0.94 0.79
C PHE A 6 5.00 -0.46 1.43
N GLN A 7 6.09 -1.22 1.29
CA GLN A 7 6.28 -2.51 1.98
C GLN A 7 6.64 -2.38 3.46
N GLN A 8 7.30 -1.29 3.86
CA GLN A 8 7.73 -1.06 5.25
C GLN A 8 6.77 -0.12 6.02
N MET A 9 5.99 0.68 5.30
CA MET A 9 4.95 1.56 5.88
C MET A 9 3.79 0.75 6.51
N PRO A 10 3.12 1.18 7.59
CA PRO A 10 1.91 0.51 8.06
C PRO A 10 0.75 0.60 7.06
N LEU A 11 -0.11 -0.43 7.00
CA LEU A 11 -1.24 -0.49 6.06
C LEU A 11 -2.19 0.72 6.17
N GLU A 12 -2.34 1.29 7.36
CA GLU A 12 -3.17 2.47 7.60
C GLU A 12 -2.63 3.70 6.87
N GLN A 13 -1.32 3.93 6.93
CA GLN A 13 -0.67 5.00 6.19
C GLN A 13 -0.68 4.74 4.68
N LEU A 14 -0.48 3.49 4.26
CA LEU A 14 -0.58 3.11 2.85
C LEU A 14 -1.99 3.37 2.30
N ARG A 15 -3.03 3.10 3.09
CA ARG A 15 -4.42 3.37 2.72
C ARG A 15 -4.68 4.87 2.56
N THR A 16 -4.21 5.70 3.49
CA THR A 16 -4.33 7.17 3.38
C THR A 16 -3.60 7.68 2.15
N TYR A 17 -2.38 7.19 1.89
CA TYR A 17 -1.62 7.55 0.70
C TYR A 17 -2.37 7.19 -0.59
N ILE A 18 -2.94 5.99 -0.69
CA ILE A 18 -3.74 5.57 -1.87
C ILE A 18 -4.99 6.43 -2.03
N LEU A 19 -5.59 6.93 -0.93
CA LEU A 19 -6.75 7.81 -1.01
C LEU A 19 -6.39 9.19 -1.58
N GLU A 20 -5.21 9.71 -1.26
CA GLU A 20 -4.69 10.97 -1.81
C GLU A 20 -4.09 10.78 -3.23
N HIS A 21 -3.54 9.60 -3.50
CA HIS A 21 -2.87 9.22 -4.74
C HIS A 21 -3.58 8.02 -5.39
N ARG A 22 -4.86 8.18 -5.73
CA ARG A 22 -5.68 7.10 -6.33
C ARG A 22 -5.18 6.61 -7.69
N SER A 23 -4.35 7.39 -8.37
CA SER A 23 -3.72 7.02 -9.65
C SER A 23 -2.40 6.28 -9.47
N ASP A 24 -1.99 6.00 -8.22
CA ASP A 24 -0.79 5.24 -7.92
C ASP A 24 -1.13 3.75 -7.81
N ASP A 25 -1.21 3.09 -8.97
CA ASP A 25 -1.47 1.65 -9.07
C ASP A 25 -0.44 0.82 -8.28
N GLU A 26 0.82 1.27 -8.20
CA GLU A 26 1.87 0.58 -7.46
C GLU A 26 1.53 0.50 -5.97
N ALA A 27 1.13 1.62 -5.36
CA ALA A 27 0.66 1.65 -3.97
C ALA A 27 -0.56 0.74 -3.76
N PHE A 28 -1.52 0.74 -4.70
CA PHE A 28 -2.71 -0.10 -4.64
C PHE A 28 -2.38 -1.60 -4.71
N HIS A 29 -1.52 -2.00 -5.65
CA HIS A 29 -1.05 -3.38 -5.79
C HIS A 29 -0.34 -3.86 -4.52
N ILE A 30 0.55 -3.05 -3.94
CA ILE A 30 1.25 -3.38 -2.69
C ILE A 30 0.28 -3.52 -1.52
N TYR A 31 -0.75 -2.66 -1.44
CA TYR A 31 -1.77 -2.76 -0.40
C TYR A 31 -2.56 -4.06 -0.48
N ILE A 32 -2.98 -4.47 -1.69
CA ILE A 32 -3.69 -5.74 -1.90
C ILE A 32 -2.80 -6.94 -1.58
N ASP A 33 -1.54 -6.92 -2.05
CA ASP A 33 -0.56 -7.99 -1.81
C ASP A 33 -0.31 -8.19 -0.31
N ARG A 34 -0.03 -7.11 0.43
CA ARG A 34 0.19 -7.17 1.88
C ARG A 34 -1.05 -7.57 2.66
N ARG A 35 -2.23 -7.14 2.21
CA ARG A 35 -3.50 -7.54 2.83
C ARG A 35 -3.76 -9.05 2.63
N ARG A 36 -3.42 -9.59 1.46
CA ARG A 36 -3.46 -11.05 1.21
C ARG A 36 -2.42 -11.79 2.06
N ALA A 37 -1.20 -11.28 2.15
CA ALA A 37 -0.13 -11.89 2.94
C ALA A 37 -0.44 -11.92 4.46
N GLN A 38 -1.14 -10.92 4.99
CA GLN A 38 -1.57 -10.89 6.40
C GLN A 38 -2.81 -11.73 6.71
N SER A 39 -3.53 -12.21 5.70
CA SER A 39 -4.62 -13.17 5.87
C SER A 39 -4.26 -14.50 5.19
N PRO A 40 -3.24 -15.22 5.68
CA PRO A 40 -3.08 -16.61 5.29
C PRO A 40 -4.31 -17.36 5.80
N LYS A 41 -5.03 -17.97 4.87
CA LYS A 41 -6.19 -18.81 5.14
C LYS A 41 -5.78 -20.09 5.83
#